data_AF-A0A543BCU8-F1
#
_entry.id   AF-A0A543BCU8-F1
#
_cell.length_a   1.000
_cell.length_b   1.000
_cell.length_c   1.000
_cell.angle_alpha   90.00
_cell.angle_beta   90.00
_cell.angle_gamma   90.00
#
_symmetry.space_group_name_H-M   'P 1'
#
loop_
_entity.id
_entity.type
_entity.pdbx_description
1 polymer ?
#
loop_
_entity_poly.entity_id
_entity_poly.type
_entity_poly.pdbx_seq_one_letter_code
_entity_poly.pdbx_strand_id
1 'polypeptide(L)'
;MNPRPSLASRIGVGIAVAAVLIFTLFPVYWMISSAFDAKASSGGQSLLPQEFTLDNFAFVLTDGGFGTYLRNSAIVALVTVLVSAVVCLLAAVAVARFRFKFRTTVLMMILVVQMVPLEALVIPLFLQVKSLGLLNSIIGLMVVYVALSLAFGIWMLRGFVAAVPVELEEAAYIDGASWWRMFRSILLPLVMPGLVATSIFSFITAWNEFIFAMTILGA
;
A
#
# COMPACT_ATOMS: atom_id res chain seq x y z
N MET A 1 -37.90 6.22 -17.09
CA MET A 1 -38.02 4.74 -17.08
C MET A 1 -36.93 4.18 -17.96
N ASN A 2 -35.83 3.66 -17.39
CA ASN A 2 -34.81 2.98 -18.20
C ASN A 2 -35.43 1.69 -18.76
N PRO A 3 -35.42 1.47 -20.09
CA PRO A 3 -35.96 0.25 -20.67
C PRO A 3 -35.18 -0.94 -20.11
N ARG A 4 -35.89 -1.98 -19.67
CA ARG A 4 -35.27 -3.20 -19.15
C ARG A 4 -34.41 -3.81 -20.28
N PRO A 5 -33.15 -4.18 -20.02
CA PRO A 5 -32.28 -4.74 -21.04
C PRO A 5 -32.92 -6.00 -21.62
N SER A 6 -32.82 -6.16 -22.95
CA SER A 6 -33.33 -7.35 -23.64
C SER A 6 -32.66 -8.63 -23.11
N LEU A 7 -33.35 -9.77 -23.20
CA LEU A 7 -32.80 -11.06 -22.77
C LEU A 7 -31.44 -11.36 -23.43
N ALA A 8 -31.29 -11.02 -24.72
CA ALA A 8 -30.03 -11.14 -25.45
C ALA A 8 -28.91 -10.27 -24.87
N SER A 9 -29.23 -9.03 -24.45
CA SER A 9 -28.27 -8.14 -23.78
C SER A 9 -27.80 -8.72 -22.44
N ARG A 10 -28.71 -9.30 -21.65
CA ARG A 10 -28.36 -9.94 -20.37
C ARG A 10 -27.47 -11.18 -20.54
N ILE A 11 -27.76 -12.00 -21.55
CA ILE A 11 -26.93 -13.17 -21.90
C ILE A 11 -25.54 -12.73 -22.38
N GLY A 12 -25.47 -11.71 -23.25
CA GLY A 12 -24.20 -11.16 -23.72
C GLY A 12 -23.33 -10.61 -22.59
N VAL A 13 -23.92 -9.86 -21.66
CA VAL A 13 -23.21 -9.39 -20.45
C VAL A 13 -22.75 -10.58 -19.59
N GLY A 14 -23.59 -11.60 -19.42
CA GLY A 14 -23.22 -12.81 -18.67
C GLY A 14 -22.00 -13.54 -19.26
N ILE A 15 -21.97 -13.71 -20.59
CA ILE A 15 -20.83 -14.32 -21.30
C ILE A 15 -19.57 -13.45 -21.15
N ALA A 16 -19.69 -12.13 -21.30
CA ALA A 16 -18.57 -11.22 -21.14
C ALA A 16 -17.99 -11.27 -19.71
N VAL A 17 -18.84 -11.26 -18.69
CA VAL A 17 -18.43 -11.40 -17.29
C VAL A 17 -17.74 -12.73 -17.06
N ALA A 18 -18.29 -13.84 -17.58
CA ALA A 18 -17.67 -15.15 -17.45
C ALA A 18 -16.29 -15.21 -18.13
N ALA A 19 -16.14 -14.66 -19.33
CA ALA A 19 -14.86 -14.60 -20.03
C ALA A 19 -13.80 -13.80 -19.26
N VAL A 20 -14.19 -12.64 -18.70
CA VAL A 20 -13.30 -11.82 -17.86
C VAL A 20 -12.91 -12.55 -16.58
N LEU A 21 -13.85 -13.25 -15.94
CA LEU A 21 -13.56 -14.04 -14.74
C LEU A 21 -12.60 -15.20 -15.04
N ILE A 22 -12.82 -15.94 -16.13
CA ILE A 22 -11.91 -17.03 -16.52
C ILE A 22 -10.51 -16.48 -16.78
N PHE A 23 -10.40 -15.40 -17.55
CA PHE A 23 -9.12 -14.78 -17.87
C PHE A 23 -8.37 -14.28 -16.62
N THR A 24 -9.08 -13.62 -15.69
CA THR A 24 -8.45 -13.06 -14.47
C THR A 24 -8.13 -14.12 -13.42
N LEU A 25 -8.93 -15.18 -13.31
CA LEU A 25 -8.70 -16.25 -12.34
C LEU A 25 -7.74 -17.34 -12.84
N PHE A 26 -7.47 -17.41 -14.15
CA PHE A 26 -6.58 -18.44 -14.70
C PHE A 26 -5.17 -18.46 -14.09
N PRO A 27 -4.45 -17.32 -13.90
CA PRO A 27 -3.15 -17.34 -13.24
C PRO A 27 -3.22 -17.79 -11.77
N VAL A 28 -4.32 -17.47 -11.07
CA VAL A 28 -4.55 -17.91 -9.69
C VAL A 28 -4.79 -19.41 -9.64
N TYR A 29 -5.59 -19.93 -10.58
CA TYR A 29 -5.77 -21.37 -10.77
C TYR A 29 -4.42 -22.05 -11.03
N TRP A 30 -3.60 -21.49 -11.93
CA TRP A 30 -2.29 -22.05 -12.25
C TRP A 30 -1.34 -22.08 -11.04
N MET A 31 -1.36 -21.01 -10.23
CA MET A 31 -0.61 -20.93 -8.98
C MET A 31 -1.08 -22.01 -7.99
N ILE A 32 -2.39 -22.19 -7.83
CA ILE A 32 -2.96 -23.22 -6.94
C ILE A 32 -2.60 -24.62 -7.45
N SER A 33 -2.77 -24.89 -8.74
CA SER A 33 -2.42 -26.17 -9.36
C SER A 33 -0.95 -26.52 -9.12
N SER A 34 -0.04 -25.56 -9.39
CA SER A 34 1.39 -25.72 -9.14
C SER A 34 1.72 -25.94 -7.67
N ALA A 35 0.97 -25.36 -6.73
CA ALA A 35 1.20 -25.55 -5.30
C ALA A 35 0.97 -27.00 -4.84
N PHE A 36 0.09 -27.75 -5.52
CA PHE A 36 -0.19 -29.17 -5.25
C PHE A 36 0.64 -30.13 -6.12
N ASP A 37 1.51 -29.64 -7.00
CA ASP A 37 2.31 -30.49 -7.90
C ASP A 37 3.73 -30.69 -7.34
N ALA A 38 4.14 -31.94 -7.13
CA ALA A 38 5.49 -32.29 -6.71
C ALA A 38 6.55 -31.90 -7.76
N LYS A 39 6.15 -31.78 -9.03
CA LYS A 39 7.02 -31.48 -10.17
C LYS A 39 6.95 -30.02 -10.63
N ALA A 40 6.32 -29.13 -9.86
CA ALA A 40 6.16 -27.72 -10.23
C ALA A 40 7.50 -27.03 -10.56
N SER A 41 8.57 -27.35 -9.84
CA SER A 41 9.92 -26.78 -10.03
C SER A 41 10.62 -27.25 -11.31
N SER A 42 10.19 -28.38 -11.88
CA SER A 42 10.74 -28.95 -13.11
C SER A 42 10.15 -28.37 -14.40
N GLY A 43 9.31 -27.33 -14.27
CA GLY A 43 8.67 -26.68 -15.42
C GLY A 43 7.53 -27.50 -16.03
N GLY A 44 6.89 -28.38 -15.26
CA GLY A 44 5.75 -29.19 -15.69
C GLY A 44 4.64 -28.33 -16.32
N GLN A 45 4.46 -28.44 -17.63
CA GLN A 45 3.52 -27.64 -18.44
C GLN A 45 2.08 -28.20 -18.42
N SER A 46 1.63 -28.79 -17.32
CA SER A 46 0.29 -29.38 -17.25
C SER A 46 -0.69 -28.46 -16.52
N LEU A 47 -1.92 -28.37 -17.06
CA LEU A 47 -3.00 -27.62 -16.42
C LEU A 47 -3.39 -28.20 -15.06
N LEU A 48 -3.23 -29.51 -14.88
CA LEU A 48 -3.50 -30.23 -13.64
C LEU A 48 -2.18 -30.71 -13.02
N PRO A 49 -2.14 -30.90 -11.68
CA PRO A 49 -0.97 -31.46 -11.01
C PRO A 49 -0.64 -32.84 -11.59
N GLN A 50 0.61 -33.05 -12.00
CA GLN A 50 1.04 -34.37 -12.50
C GLN A 50 1.13 -35.37 -11.35
N GLU A 51 1.68 -34.90 -10.22
CA GLU A 51 1.84 -35.67 -9.00
C GLU A 51 1.30 -34.85 -7.83
N PHE A 52 0.07 -35.15 -7.43
CA PHE A 52 -0.57 -34.47 -6.31
C PHE A 52 0.20 -34.72 -5.01
N THR A 53 0.62 -33.66 -4.34
CA THR A 53 1.29 -33.70 -3.04
C THR A 53 0.88 -32.54 -2.14
N LEU A 54 1.03 -32.73 -0.83
CA LEU A 54 0.95 -31.69 0.19
C LEU A 54 2.32 -31.33 0.77
N ASP A 55 3.39 -31.99 0.29
CA ASP A 55 4.75 -31.80 0.80
C ASP A 55 5.26 -30.38 0.59
N ASN A 56 4.83 -29.71 -0.49
CA ASN A 56 5.11 -28.29 -0.73
C ASN A 56 4.62 -27.41 0.43
N PHE A 57 3.41 -27.68 0.95
CA PHE A 57 2.86 -26.94 2.09
C PHE A 57 3.56 -27.31 3.40
N ALA A 58 3.84 -28.60 3.61
CA ALA A 58 4.58 -29.05 4.78
C ALA A 58 5.96 -28.37 4.84
N PHE A 59 6.72 -28.44 3.75
CA PHE A 59 8.04 -27.82 3.60
C PHE A 59 8.00 -26.32 3.92
N VAL A 60 7.07 -25.56 3.34
CA VAL A 60 6.95 -24.12 3.58
C VAL A 60 6.70 -23.83 5.07
N LEU A 61 5.88 -24.64 5.75
CA LEU A 61 5.52 -24.45 7.15
C LEU A 61 6.60 -24.91 8.14
N THR A 62 7.42 -25.90 7.80
CA THR A 62 8.44 -26.48 8.69
C THR A 62 9.85 -25.96 8.39
N ASP A 63 10.30 -26.09 7.15
CA ASP A 63 11.72 -25.95 6.75
C ASP A 63 11.98 -24.70 5.91
N GLY A 64 10.95 -24.18 5.24
CA GLY A 64 11.04 -23.07 4.29
C GLY A 64 11.11 -21.68 4.93
N GLY A 65 11.10 -21.56 6.26
CA GLY A 65 11.22 -20.27 6.96
C GLY A 65 10.03 -19.32 6.78
N PHE A 66 8.92 -19.79 6.21
CA PHE A 66 7.77 -18.96 5.83
C PHE A 66 7.19 -18.14 6.99
N GLY A 67 7.10 -18.73 8.19
CA GLY A 67 6.61 -18.03 9.37
C GLY A 67 7.43 -16.78 9.70
N THR A 68 8.76 -16.85 9.53
CA THR A 68 9.66 -15.71 9.74
C THR A 68 9.47 -14.65 8.66
N TYR A 69 9.39 -15.05 7.39
CA TYR A 69 9.16 -14.13 6.27
C TYR A 69 7.82 -13.42 6.40
N LEU A 70 6.73 -14.17 6.67
CA LEU A 70 5.40 -13.62 6.87
C LEU A 70 5.38 -12.65 8.07
N ARG A 71 6.02 -13.01 9.19
CA ARG A 71 6.12 -12.13 10.36
C ARG A 71 6.89 -10.85 10.02
N ASN A 72 8.03 -10.95 9.34
CA ASN A 72 8.83 -9.79 8.97
C ASN A 72 8.07 -8.86 8.02
N SER A 73 7.44 -9.41 6.97
CA SER A 73 6.60 -8.63 6.03
C SER A 73 5.43 -7.97 6.74
N ALA A 74 4.74 -8.68 7.64
CA ALA A 74 3.65 -8.11 8.42
C ALA A 74 4.11 -6.97 9.33
N ILE A 75 5.23 -7.14 10.05
CA ILE A 75 5.80 -6.09 10.90
C ILE A 75 6.19 -4.88 10.05
N VAL A 76 6.93 -5.09 8.96
CA VAL A 76 7.38 -3.99 8.07
C VAL A 76 6.19 -3.23 7.49
N ALA A 77 5.18 -3.94 6.99
CA ALA A 77 3.99 -3.30 6.40
C ALA A 77 3.17 -2.54 7.46
N LEU A 78 2.90 -3.14 8.63
CA LEU A 78 2.12 -2.50 9.68
C LEU A 78 2.84 -1.28 10.27
N VAL A 79 4.14 -1.37 10.55
CA VAL A 79 4.93 -0.23 11.04
C VAL A 79 4.96 0.88 9.98
N THR A 80 5.16 0.53 8.71
CA THR A 80 5.13 1.50 7.61
C THR A 80 3.80 2.25 7.59
N VAL A 81 2.68 1.53 7.64
CA VAL A 81 1.33 2.12 7.64
C VAL A 81 1.13 3.03 8.84
N LEU A 82 1.45 2.57 10.05
CA LEU A 82 1.21 3.35 11.27
C LEU A 82 2.04 4.63 11.29
N VAL A 83 3.34 4.51 10.99
CA VAL A 83 4.25 5.66 11.01
C VAL A 83 3.92 6.62 9.86
N SER A 84 3.71 6.12 8.64
CA SER A 84 3.38 6.97 7.51
C SER A 84 2.01 7.64 7.70
N ALA A 85 1.00 6.95 8.21
CA ALA A 85 -0.33 7.53 8.45
C ALA A 85 -0.26 8.74 9.40
N VAL A 86 0.49 8.62 10.50
CA VAL A 86 0.68 9.71 11.46
C VAL A 86 1.43 10.87 10.81
N VAL A 87 2.56 10.60 10.16
CA VAL A 87 3.39 11.65 9.54
C VAL A 87 2.63 12.35 8.41
N CYS A 88 2.00 11.58 7.52
CA CYS A 88 1.22 12.11 6.40
C CYS A 88 0.02 12.93 6.88
N LEU A 89 -0.70 12.49 7.91
CA LEU A 89 -1.84 13.23 8.45
C LEU A 89 -1.39 14.58 9.02
N LEU A 90 -0.33 14.59 9.85
CA LEU A 90 0.20 15.83 10.42
C LEU A 90 0.70 16.78 9.33
N ALA A 91 1.46 16.27 8.36
CA ALA A 91 1.95 17.06 7.23
C ALA A 91 0.81 17.57 6.33
N ALA A 92 -0.20 16.74 6.06
CA ALA A 92 -1.37 17.14 5.29
C ALA A 92 -2.16 18.25 5.99
N VAL A 93 -2.36 18.16 7.30
CA VAL A 93 -3.02 19.21 8.10
C VAL A 93 -2.17 20.48 8.11
N ALA A 94 -0.86 20.36 8.34
CA ALA A 94 0.08 21.49 8.28
C ALA A 94 -0.03 22.23 6.94
N VAL A 95 0.01 21.48 5.84
CA VAL A 95 0.02 22.03 4.48
C VAL A 95 -1.38 22.41 3.99
N ALA A 96 -2.47 21.91 4.58
CA ALA A 96 -3.83 22.30 4.22
C ALA A 96 -4.32 23.53 4.98
N ARG A 97 -3.98 23.65 6.27
CA ARG A 97 -4.54 24.68 7.17
C ARG A 97 -3.61 25.84 7.45
N PHE A 98 -2.30 25.61 7.58
CA PHE A 98 -1.38 26.68 7.95
C PHE A 98 -0.88 27.44 6.73
N ARG A 99 -0.75 28.76 6.87
CA ARG A 99 -0.16 29.65 5.86
C ARG A 99 1.32 29.86 6.21
N PHE A 100 2.23 29.36 5.38
CA PHE A 100 3.67 29.56 5.52
C PHE A 100 4.33 29.80 4.15
N LYS A 101 5.48 30.50 4.16
CA LYS A 101 6.11 31.08 2.96
C LYS A 101 6.42 30.09 1.82
N PHE A 102 6.67 28.82 2.13
CA PHE A 102 7.08 27.80 1.14
C PHE A 102 6.04 26.70 0.88
N ARG A 103 4.78 26.93 1.25
CA ARG A 103 3.70 25.93 1.16
C ARG A 103 3.56 25.31 -0.23
N THR A 104 3.50 26.14 -1.27
CA THR A 104 3.37 25.66 -2.66
C THR A 104 4.62 24.93 -3.12
N THR A 105 5.80 25.42 -2.74
CA THR A 105 7.07 24.79 -3.10
C THR A 105 7.19 23.39 -2.50
N VAL A 106 6.85 23.20 -1.22
CA VAL A 106 6.86 21.89 -0.57
C VAL A 106 5.94 20.90 -1.30
N LEU A 107 4.74 21.34 -1.68
CA LEU A 107 3.81 20.50 -2.45
C LEU A 107 4.35 20.12 -3.83
N MET A 108 4.94 21.08 -4.54
CA MET A 108 5.56 20.85 -5.84
C MET A 108 6.74 19.88 -5.72
N MET A 109 7.57 20.00 -4.68
CA MET A 109 8.68 19.08 -4.43
C MET A 109 8.19 17.65 -4.17
N ILE A 110 7.13 17.49 -3.36
CA ILE A 110 6.52 16.18 -3.12
C ILE A 110 6.05 15.53 -4.43
N LEU A 111 5.41 16.31 -5.31
CA LEU A 111 4.97 15.83 -6.62
C LEU A 111 6.14 15.46 -7.53
N VAL A 112 7.19 16.29 -7.58
CA VAL A 112 8.39 16.02 -8.39
C VAL A 112 9.08 14.73 -7.94
N VAL A 113 9.20 14.51 -6.62
CA VAL A 113 9.77 13.27 -6.08
C VAL A 113 8.92 12.06 -6.48
N GLN A 114 7.60 12.19 -6.50
CA GLN A 114 6.70 11.11 -6.93
C GLN A 114 6.82 10.77 -8.43
N MET A 115 7.25 11.71 -9.26
CA MET A 115 7.48 11.46 -10.69
C MET A 115 8.76 10.66 -10.95
N VAL A 116 9.66 10.56 -9.95
CA VAL A 116 10.85 9.74 -10.06
C VAL A 116 10.44 8.26 -9.98
N PRO A 117 10.86 7.42 -10.94
CA PRO A 117 10.58 6.00 -10.86
C PRO A 117 11.27 5.41 -9.61
N LEU A 118 10.49 4.70 -8.79
CA LEU A 118 10.96 4.14 -7.52
C LEU A 118 12.21 3.26 -7.72
N GLU A 119 12.27 2.52 -8.83
CA GLU A 119 13.41 1.65 -9.15
C GLU A 119 14.71 2.41 -9.39
N ALA A 120 14.65 3.65 -9.87
CA ALA A 120 15.84 4.48 -10.02
C ALA A 120 16.42 4.91 -8.67
N LEU A 121 15.63 4.84 -7.60
CA LEU A 121 16.05 5.20 -6.24
C LEU A 121 16.71 4.04 -5.49
N VAL A 122 16.75 2.83 -6.05
CA VAL A 122 17.29 1.63 -5.37
C VAL A 122 18.77 1.83 -5.01
N ILE A 123 19.62 2.21 -5.97
CA ILE A 123 21.05 2.44 -5.73
C ILE A 123 21.29 3.56 -4.69
N PRO A 124 20.73 4.78 -4.84
CA PRO A 124 21.00 5.84 -3.88
C PRO A 124 20.45 5.53 -2.48
N LEU A 125 19.26 4.91 -2.36
CA LEU A 125 18.72 4.53 -1.06
C LEU A 125 19.52 3.39 -0.42
N PHE A 126 19.99 2.41 -1.20
CA PHE A 126 20.91 1.38 -0.71
C PHE A 126 22.20 1.99 -0.14
N LEU A 127 22.81 2.95 -0.85
CA LEU A 127 24.02 3.63 -0.37
C LEU A 127 23.77 4.42 0.93
N GLN A 128 22.58 5.03 1.09
CA GLN A 128 22.19 5.71 2.32
C GLN A 128 21.97 4.74 3.48
N VAL A 129 21.22 3.65 3.26
CA VAL A 129 21.00 2.62 4.28
C VAL A 129 22.34 1.98 4.70
N LYS A 130 23.26 1.80 3.74
CA LYS A 130 24.64 1.37 3.99
C LYS A 130 25.42 2.35 4.86
N SER A 131 25.41 3.64 4.53
CA SER A 131 26.16 4.64 5.32
C SER A 131 25.60 4.80 6.74
N LEU A 132 24.31 4.54 6.93
CA LEU A 132 23.66 4.51 8.24
C LEU A 132 23.90 3.21 9.03
N GLY A 133 24.56 2.21 8.44
CA GLY A 133 24.78 0.91 9.09
C GLY A 133 23.51 0.07 9.27
N LEU A 134 22.48 0.33 8.45
CA LEU A 134 21.16 -0.30 8.54
C LEU A 134 20.92 -1.39 7.47
N LEU A 135 21.97 -1.85 6.79
CA LEU A 135 21.87 -3.00 5.88
C LEU A 135 21.57 -4.29 6.66
N ASN A 136 20.96 -5.26 5.98
CA ASN A 136 20.57 -6.55 6.56
C ASN A 136 19.65 -6.39 7.79
N SER A 137 18.88 -5.30 7.83
CA SER A 137 17.98 -4.98 8.94
C SER A 137 16.60 -4.57 8.45
N ILE A 138 15.56 -5.16 9.06
CA ILE A 138 14.16 -4.79 8.80
C ILE A 138 13.89 -3.31 9.15
N ILE A 139 14.69 -2.70 10.03
CA ILE A 139 14.57 -1.28 10.38
C ILE A 139 14.99 -0.40 9.18
N GLY A 140 16.07 -0.76 8.50
CA GLY A 140 16.50 -0.07 7.29
C GLY A 140 15.42 -0.09 6.21
N LEU A 141 14.78 -1.26 6.05
CA LEU A 141 13.66 -1.42 5.13
C LEU A 141 12.43 -0.58 5.51
N MET A 142 12.04 -0.59 6.80
CA MET A 142 10.92 0.23 7.30
C MET A 142 11.13 1.73 7.04
N VAL A 143 12.34 2.24 7.28
CA VAL A 143 12.67 3.65 7.05
C VAL A 143 12.47 4.02 5.59
N VAL A 144 12.94 3.18 4.67
CA VAL A 144 12.77 3.38 3.23
C VAL A 144 11.30 3.35 2.86
N TYR A 145 10.53 2.34 3.30
CA TYR A 145 9.11 2.23 2.96
C TYR A 145 8.25 3.35 3.54
N VAL A 146 8.57 3.83 4.75
CA VAL A 146 7.93 5.03 5.31
C VAL A 146 8.20 6.22 4.41
N ALA A 147 9.46 6.48 4.06
CA ALA A 147 9.85 7.63 3.22
C ALA A 147 9.15 7.62 1.85
N LEU A 148 9.11 6.46 1.19
CA LEU A 148 8.43 6.29 -0.10
C LEU A 148 6.91 6.50 0.02
N SER A 149 6.31 6.09 1.13
CA SER A 149 4.88 6.28 1.40
C SER A 149 4.49 7.75 1.65
N LEU A 150 5.42 8.59 2.11
CA LEU A 150 5.11 9.96 2.51
C LEU A 150 4.65 10.82 1.33
N ALA A 151 5.30 10.70 0.16
CA ALA A 151 5.02 11.60 -0.95
C ALA A 151 3.56 11.49 -1.42
N PHE A 152 3.12 10.26 -1.69
CA PHE A 152 1.74 9.99 -2.06
C PHE A 152 0.77 10.24 -0.90
N GLY A 153 1.11 9.78 0.32
CA GLY A 153 0.22 9.86 1.46
C GLY A 153 -0.08 11.30 1.89
N ILE A 154 0.91 12.20 1.87
CA ILE A 154 0.71 13.63 2.17
C ILE A 154 -0.20 14.26 1.12
N TRP A 155 0.02 13.96 -0.17
CA TRP A 155 -0.77 14.54 -1.25
C TRP A 155 -2.23 14.07 -1.20
N MET A 156 -2.45 12.76 -1.02
CA MET A 156 -3.78 12.16 -0.88
C MET A 156 -4.50 12.74 0.34
N LEU A 157 -3.90 12.69 1.53
CA LEU A 157 -4.53 13.19 2.76
C LEU A 157 -4.79 14.69 2.72
N ARG A 158 -3.93 15.48 2.06
CA ARG A 158 -4.18 16.90 1.86
C ARG A 158 -5.49 17.13 1.13
N GLY A 159 -5.81 16.31 0.11
CA GLY A 159 -7.08 16.39 -0.60
C GLY A 159 -8.28 16.20 0.33
N PHE A 160 -8.22 15.21 1.20
CA PHE A 160 -9.26 14.95 2.21
C PHE A 160 -9.37 16.06 3.25
N VAL A 161 -8.23 16.55 3.79
CA VAL A 161 -8.24 17.67 4.75
C VAL A 161 -8.81 18.94 4.10
N ALA A 162 -8.43 19.23 2.85
CA ALA A 162 -8.92 20.41 2.14
C ALA A 162 -10.41 20.34 1.81
N ALA A 163 -10.99 19.14 1.69
CA ALA A 163 -12.42 18.93 1.48
C ALA A 163 -13.27 19.20 2.73
N VAL A 164 -12.67 19.17 3.93
CA VAL A 164 -13.37 19.53 5.17
C VAL A 164 -13.59 21.06 5.19
N PRO A 165 -14.84 21.54 5.28
CA PRO A 165 -15.15 22.97 5.34
C PRO A 165 -14.45 23.64 6.53
N VAL A 166 -13.85 24.81 6.31
CA VAL A 166 -13.08 25.54 7.34
C VAL A 166 -14.02 26.09 8.42
N GLU A 167 -15.27 26.33 8.06
CA GLU A 167 -16.33 26.86 8.93
C GLU A 167 -16.62 25.92 10.12
N LEU A 168 -16.40 24.60 9.96
CA LEU A 168 -16.53 23.64 11.06
C LEU A 168 -15.44 23.84 12.12
N GLU A 169 -14.24 24.23 11.70
CA GLU A 169 -13.13 24.50 12.62
C GLU A 169 -13.36 25.84 13.32
N GLU A 170 -13.79 26.88 12.59
CA GLU A 170 -14.14 28.18 13.14
C GLU A 170 -15.26 28.09 14.18
N ALA A 171 -16.32 27.33 13.89
CA ALA A 171 -17.40 27.07 14.85
C ALA A 171 -16.88 26.41 16.13
N ALA A 172 -15.98 25.43 16.01
CA ALA A 172 -15.38 24.78 17.17
C ALA A 172 -14.56 25.74 18.04
N TYR A 173 -13.82 26.68 17.42
CA TYR A 173 -13.08 27.70 18.17
C TYR A 173 -13.98 28.71 18.86
N ILE A 174 -15.12 29.07 18.24
CA ILE A 174 -16.14 29.93 18.86
C ILE A 174 -16.76 29.22 20.08
N ASP A 175 -16.95 27.90 20.02
CA ASP A 175 -17.40 27.05 21.13
C ASP A 175 -16.31 26.82 22.20
N GLY A 176 -15.13 27.46 22.07
CA GLY A 176 -14.03 27.38 23.03
C GLY A 176 -13.23 26.06 22.95
N ALA A 177 -13.35 25.29 21.87
CA ALA A 177 -12.55 24.08 21.69
C ALA A 177 -11.08 24.44 21.46
N SER A 178 -10.17 23.73 22.14
CA SER A 178 -8.74 23.78 21.85
C SER A 178 -8.44 23.13 20.50
N TRP A 179 -7.29 23.45 19.90
CA TRP A 179 -6.85 22.86 18.63
C TRP A 179 -6.88 21.32 18.66
N TRP A 180 -6.38 20.70 19.73
CA TRP A 180 -6.37 19.24 19.88
C TRP A 180 -7.79 18.65 19.97
N ARG A 181 -8.72 19.34 20.62
CA ARG A 181 -10.12 18.91 20.70
C ARG A 181 -10.80 19.02 19.33
N MET A 182 -10.64 20.14 18.63
CA MET A 182 -11.12 20.32 17.25
C MET A 182 -10.54 19.23 16.34
N PHE A 183 -9.23 19.01 16.39
CA PHE A 183 -8.54 18.00 15.58
C PHE A 183 -9.11 16.60 15.80
N ARG A 184 -9.21 16.15 17.05
CA ARG A 184 -9.63 14.78 17.37
C ARG A 184 -11.15 14.56 17.20
N SER A 185 -11.96 15.57 17.52
CA SER A 185 -13.42 15.42 17.54
C SER A 185 -14.10 15.79 16.22
N ILE A 186 -13.47 16.60 15.37
CA ILE A 186 -14.07 17.10 14.13
C ILE A 186 -13.21 16.71 12.92
N LEU A 187 -11.96 17.16 12.88
CA LEU A 187 -11.14 16.99 11.67
C LEU A 187 -10.80 15.52 11.41
N LEU A 188 -10.32 14.79 12.42
CA LEU A 188 -9.88 13.40 12.28
C LEU A 188 -11.02 12.46 11.83
N PRO A 189 -12.24 12.47 12.41
CA PRO A 189 -13.34 11.66 11.91
C PRO A 189 -13.73 11.96 10.47
N LEU A 190 -13.73 13.23 10.07
CA LEU A 190 -14.08 13.65 8.71
C LEU A 190 -13.02 13.27 7.68
N VAL A 191 -11.74 13.23 8.08
CA VAL A 191 -10.60 12.82 7.24
C VAL A 191 -10.35 11.30 7.30
N MET A 192 -10.99 10.58 8.22
CA MET A 192 -10.79 9.15 8.46
C MET A 192 -10.95 8.28 7.19
N PRO A 193 -11.93 8.51 6.28
CA PRO A 193 -12.01 7.76 5.03
C PRO A 193 -10.74 7.89 4.18
N GLY A 194 -10.16 9.09 4.15
CA GLY A 194 -8.89 9.35 3.47
C GLY A 194 -7.69 8.71 4.16
N LEU A 195 -7.68 8.69 5.49
CA LEU A 195 -6.66 8.01 6.28
C LEU A 195 -6.67 6.50 6.03
N VAL A 196 -7.85 5.88 5.97
CA VAL A 196 -8.02 4.47 5.63
C VAL A 196 -7.54 4.19 4.21
N ALA A 197 -7.97 4.99 3.22
CA ALA A 197 -7.54 4.82 1.83
C ALA A 197 -6.01 4.93 1.68
N THR A 198 -5.41 5.94 2.32
CA THR A 198 -3.96 6.16 2.34
C THR A 198 -3.23 4.99 3.01
N SER A 199 -3.76 4.50 4.13
CA SER A 199 -3.19 3.38 4.88
C SER A 199 -3.23 2.07 4.10
N ILE A 200 -4.33 1.79 3.40
CA ILE A 200 -4.46 0.62 2.52
C ILE A 200 -3.44 0.71 1.39
N PHE A 201 -3.29 1.88 0.76
CA PHE A 201 -2.28 2.08 -0.27
C PHE A 201 -0.87 1.82 0.26
N SER A 202 -0.49 2.43 1.38
CA SER A 202 0.82 2.20 2.01
C SER A 202 1.05 0.74 2.39
N PHE A 203 0.01 0.03 2.84
CA PHE A 203 0.10 -1.39 3.14
C PHE A 203 0.39 -2.19 1.87
N ILE A 204 -0.40 -2.01 0.81
CA ILE A 204 -0.23 -2.72 -0.46
C ILE A 204 1.14 -2.45 -1.05
N THR A 205 1.61 -1.20 -1.01
CA THR A 205 2.94 -0.83 -1.45
C THR A 205 4.00 -1.57 -0.64
N ALA A 206 4.01 -1.46 0.69
CA ALA A 206 5.02 -2.11 1.52
C ALA A 206 4.97 -3.64 1.48
N TRP A 207 3.78 -4.23 1.29
CA TRP A 207 3.57 -5.66 1.25
C TRP A 207 4.04 -6.29 -0.06
N ASN A 208 3.81 -5.61 -1.19
CA ASN A 208 4.17 -6.11 -2.52
C ASN A 208 5.59 -5.74 -2.95
N GLU A 209 6.28 -4.89 -2.20
CA GLU A 209 7.58 -4.41 -2.62
C GLU A 209 8.65 -5.50 -2.38
N PHE A 210 9.31 -5.90 -3.46
CA PHE A 210 10.31 -6.94 -3.54
C PHE A 210 11.74 -6.38 -3.73
N ILE A 211 11.93 -5.34 -4.53
CA ILE A 211 13.25 -4.92 -5.03
C ILE A 211 14.11 -4.32 -3.91
N PHE A 212 13.56 -3.41 -3.12
CA PHE A 212 14.21 -2.86 -1.93
C PHE A 212 14.38 -3.92 -0.85
N ALA A 213 13.40 -4.81 -0.65
CA ALA A 213 13.51 -5.89 0.34
C ALA A 213 14.71 -6.79 0.03
N MET A 214 14.81 -7.27 -1.22
CA MET A 214 15.93 -8.09 -1.69
C MET A 214 17.27 -7.34 -1.63
N THR A 215 17.29 -6.07 -2.01
CA THR A 215 18.52 -5.27 -2.07
C THR A 215 19.05 -4.87 -0.69
N ILE A 216 18.16 -4.58 0.27
CA ILE A 216 18.54 -4.08 1.60
C ILE A 216 18.79 -5.22 2.59
N LEU A 217 17.96 -6.26 2.57
CA LEU A 217 18.10 -7.40 3.47
C LEU A 217 19.15 -8.41 3.00
N GLY A 218 19.50 -8.38 1.71
CA GLY A 218 20.34 -9.39 1.07
C GLY A 218 19.58 -10.68 0.78
N ALA A 219 20.17 -11.53 -0.05
CA ALA A 219 19.75 -12.92 -0.23
C ALA A 219 20.35 -13.79 0.87
#